data_AF-A0A1Y1MIP4-F1
#
_entry.id   AF-A0A1Y1MIP4-F1
#
_cell.length_a   1.000
_cell.length_b   1.000
_cell.length_c   1.000
_cell.angle_alpha   90.00
_cell.angle_beta   90.00
_cell.angle_gamma   90.00
#
_symmetry.space_group_name_H-M   'P 1'
#
loop_
_entity.id
_entity.type
_entity.pdbx_description
1 polymer ?
#
loop_
_entity_poly.entity_id
_entity_poly.type
_entity_poly.pdbx_seq_one_letter_code
_entity_poly.pdbx_strand_id
1 'polypeptide(L)'
;TVKFNIDRLSAEELTYELNIRGIEDAGTVQEMRKALRNLLKLGKEGHTLDYPDYPYTVEQDRLAIEKCVGDISKLITEFDGKDQNKLKKIVSKHAHILGRVNRITVA
;
A
#
# COMPACT_ATOMS: atom_id res chain seq x y z
N THR A 1 11.22 8.53 6.20
CA THR A 1 10.17 8.13 5.24
C THR A 1 9.19 7.21 5.93
N VAL A 2 7.91 7.59 5.99
CA VAL A 2 6.87 6.73 6.57
C VAL A 2 6.76 5.47 5.70
N LYS A 3 6.89 4.28 6.30
CA LYS A 3 6.78 2.99 5.59
C LYS A 3 5.52 2.29 6.05
N PHE A 4 4.74 1.76 5.11
CA PHE A 4 3.60 0.91 5.43
C PHE A 4 4.08 -0.44 5.98
N ASN A 5 3.20 -1.10 6.74
CA ASN A 5 3.40 -2.47 7.18
C ASN A 5 2.57 -3.42 6.31
N ILE A 6 3.24 -4.31 5.58
CA ILE A 6 2.65 -5.30 4.66
C ILE A 6 1.57 -6.15 5.35
N ASP A 7 1.74 -6.49 6.62
CA ASP A 7 0.77 -7.29 7.37
C ASP A 7 -0.51 -6.52 7.72
N ARG A 8 -0.51 -5.21 7.53
CA ARG A 8 -1.65 -4.32 7.82
C ARG A 8 -2.34 -3.80 6.57
N LEU A 9 -1.82 -4.14 5.39
CA LEU A 9 -2.47 -3.85 4.12
C LEU A 9 -3.68 -4.77 3.90
N SER A 10 -4.74 -4.21 3.34
CA SER A 10 -5.89 -4.94 2.81
C SER A 10 -5.51 -5.70 1.53
N ALA A 11 -6.37 -6.61 1.08
CA ALA A 11 -6.16 -7.31 -0.18
C ALA A 11 -6.01 -6.34 -1.36
N GLU A 12 -6.87 -5.32 -1.44
CA GLU A 12 -6.83 -4.28 -2.48
C GLU A 12 -5.54 -3.46 -2.43
N GLU A 13 -5.06 -3.08 -1.24
CA GLU A 13 -3.81 -2.36 -1.07
C GLU A 13 -2.59 -3.24 -1.46
N LEU A 14 -2.66 -4.54 -1.19
CA LEU A 14 -1.66 -5.51 -1.61
C LEU A 14 -1.65 -5.69 -3.14
N THR A 15 -2.82 -5.88 -3.76
CA THR A 15 -2.97 -5.95 -5.21
C THR A 15 -2.41 -4.70 -5.86
N TYR A 16 -2.72 -3.52 -5.34
CA TYR A 16 -2.17 -2.27 -5.86
C TYR A 16 -0.63 -2.26 -5.84
N GLU A 17 -0.01 -2.55 -4.69
CA GLU A 17 1.45 -2.54 -4.59
C GLU A 17 2.11 -3.65 -5.45
N LEU A 18 1.40 -4.72 -5.77
CA LEU A 18 1.91 -5.77 -6.67
C LEU A 18 1.79 -5.37 -8.14
N ASN A 19 0.66 -4.81 -8.55
CA ASN A 19 0.42 -4.39 -9.94
C ASN A 19 1.40 -3.31 -10.39
N ILE A 20 1.67 -2.31 -9.55
CA ILE A 20 2.68 -1.26 -9.88
C ILE A 20 4.11 -1.82 -9.96
N ARG A 21 4.30 -3.09 -9.59
CA ARG A 21 5.58 -3.81 -9.70
C ARG A 21 5.51 -4.95 -10.73
N GLY A 22 4.46 -5.01 -11.55
CA GLY A 22 4.29 -5.99 -12.61
C GLY A 22 3.81 -7.36 -12.18
N ILE A 23 3.15 -7.47 -11.02
CA ILE A 23 2.54 -8.73 -10.57
C ILE A 23 1.01 -8.56 -10.51
N GLU A 24 0.29 -9.12 -11.47
CA GLU A 24 -1.16 -8.94 -11.63
C GLU A 24 -2.01 -9.97 -10.86
N ASP A 25 -1.47 -11.19 -10.59
CA ASP A 25 -2.22 -12.30 -9.99
C ASP A 25 -1.45 -12.99 -8.85
N ALA A 26 -1.43 -12.35 -7.68
CA ALA A 26 -0.93 -13.00 -6.48
C ALA A 26 -2.10 -13.59 -5.69
N GLY A 27 -2.33 -14.91 -5.80
CA GLY A 27 -3.49 -15.64 -5.28
C GLY A 27 -4.08 -15.17 -3.94
N THR A 28 -3.72 -15.84 -2.84
CA THR A 28 -4.23 -15.53 -1.51
C THR A 28 -3.53 -14.32 -0.89
N VAL A 29 -4.15 -13.67 0.09
CA VAL A 29 -3.56 -12.54 0.84
C VAL A 29 -2.19 -12.90 1.44
N GLN A 30 -1.99 -14.15 1.88
CA GLN A 30 -0.68 -14.58 2.40
C GLN A 30 0.39 -14.64 1.30
N GLU A 31 0.02 -15.14 0.11
CA GLU A 31 0.90 -15.17 -1.06
C GLU A 31 1.23 -13.76 -1.54
N MET A 32 0.24 -12.85 -1.57
CA MET A 32 0.45 -11.43 -1.88
C MET A 32 1.47 -10.80 -0.92
N ARG A 33 1.33 -11.01 0.39
CA ARG A 33 2.27 -10.48 1.39
C ARG A 33 3.67 -11.06 1.22
N LYS A 34 3.77 -12.36 0.92
CA LYS A 34 5.05 -13.03 0.66
C LYS A 34 5.72 -12.45 -0.59
N ALA A 35 4.99 -12.30 -1.69
CA ALA A 35 5.48 -11.72 -2.93
C ALA A 35 6.00 -10.29 -2.71
N LEU A 36 5.20 -9.44 -2.05
CA LEU A 36 5.58 -8.06 -1.78
C LEU A 36 6.82 -7.95 -0.87
N ARG A 37 6.95 -8.81 0.14
CA ARG A 37 8.16 -8.86 0.98
C ARG A 37 9.41 -9.19 0.17
N ASN A 38 9.31 -10.16 -0.73
CA ASN A 38 10.44 -10.58 -1.56
C ASN A 38 10.88 -9.45 -2.50
N LEU A 39 9.93 -8.79 -3.16
CA LEU A 39 10.21 -7.63 -4.03
C LEU A 39 10.90 -6.49 -3.26
N LEU A 40 10.38 -6.14 -2.08
CA LEU A 40 10.96 -5.09 -1.25
C LEU A 40 12.33 -5.47 -0.68
N LYS A 41 12.63 -6.77 -0.55
CA LYS A 41 13.96 -7.26 -0.18
C LYS A 41 14.94 -7.10 -1.34
N LEU A 42 14.56 -7.54 -2.55
CA LEU A 42 15.39 -7.40 -3.75
C LEU A 42 15.77 -5.93 -4.03
N GLY A 43 14.80 -5.01 -3.90
CA GLY A 43 15.07 -3.58 -4.06
C GLY A 43 16.01 -2.99 -3.01
N LYS A 44 16.12 -3.58 -1.80
CA LYS A 44 17.10 -3.17 -0.78
C LYS A 44 18.49 -3.73 -1.05
N GLU A 45 18.56 -4.88 -1.70
CA GLU A 45 19.81 -5.56 -2.06
C GLU A 45 20.46 -4.92 -3.30
N GLY A 46 19.86 -3.87 -3.86
CA GLY A 46 20.40 -3.12 -4.99
C GLY A 46 20.10 -3.76 -6.34
N HIS A 47 19.23 -4.76 -6.39
CA HIS A 47 18.75 -5.30 -7.66
C HIS A 47 17.86 -4.27 -8.36
N THR A 48 18.20 -3.92 -9.59
CA THR A 48 17.32 -3.14 -10.46
C THR A 48 16.14 -4.01 -10.83
N LEU A 49 14.95 -3.60 -10.38
CA LEU A 49 13.69 -4.19 -10.83
C LEU A 49 13.18 -3.32 -11.97
N ASP A 50 13.02 -3.92 -13.14
CA ASP A 50 12.35 -3.28 -14.27
C ASP A 50 10.85 -3.33 -13.99
N TYR A 51 10.28 -2.19 -13.62
CA TYR A 51 8.86 -2.07 -13.34
C TYR A 51 8.13 -1.68 -14.63
N PRO A 52 6.91 -2.21 -14.87
CA PRO A 52 6.13 -1.81 -16.02
C PRO A 52 5.75 -0.33 -15.93
N ASP A 53 5.22 0.20 -17.03
CA ASP A 53 4.52 1.47 -17.03
C ASP A 53 3.45 1.48 -15.94
N TYR A 54 3.28 2.65 -15.30
CA TYR A 54 2.37 2.77 -14.18
C TYR A 54 0.93 2.37 -14.59
N PRO A 55 0.35 1.31 -14.01
CA PRO A 55 -0.82 0.65 -14.58
C PRO A 55 -2.15 1.33 -14.22
N TYR A 56 -2.12 2.44 -13.46
CA TYR A 56 -3.31 3.13 -12.97
C TYR A 56 -3.40 4.53 -13.55
N THR A 57 -4.63 4.96 -13.86
CA THR A 57 -4.92 6.35 -14.18
C THR A 57 -4.99 7.20 -12.91
N VAL A 58 -4.78 8.51 -13.06
CA VAL A 58 -4.94 9.48 -11.96
C VAL A 58 -6.31 9.37 -11.30
N GLU A 59 -7.35 9.14 -12.08
CA GLU A 59 -8.72 9.01 -11.57
C GLU A 59 -8.92 7.73 -10.74
N GLN A 60 -8.34 6.60 -11.17
CA GLN A 60 -8.37 5.37 -10.37
C GLN A 60 -7.64 5.56 -9.04
N ASP A 61 -6.52 6.29 -9.05
CA ASP A 61 -5.82 6.59 -7.83
C ASP A 61 -6.57 7.54 -6.90
N ARG A 62 -7.20 8.58 -7.45
CA ARG A 62 -8.05 9.51 -6.69
C ARG A 62 -9.14 8.74 -5.93
N LEU A 63 -9.88 7.88 -6.62
CA LEU A 63 -10.95 7.07 -6.02
C LEU A 63 -10.44 6.16 -4.90
N ALA A 64 -9.32 5.47 -5.12
CA ALA A 64 -8.73 4.59 -4.12
C ALA A 64 -8.15 5.37 -2.92
N ILE A 65 -7.61 6.58 -3.14
CA ILE A 65 -7.19 7.49 -2.06
C ILE A 65 -8.41 7.90 -1.23
N GLU A 66 -9.49 8.36 -1.86
CA GLU A 66 -10.72 8.77 -1.17
C GLU A 66 -11.30 7.66 -0.29
N LYS A 67 -11.34 6.44 -0.83
CA LYS A 67 -11.75 5.25 -0.07
C LYS A 67 -10.85 5.03 1.14
N CYS A 68 -9.53 5.10 0.97
CA CYS A 68 -8.58 4.89 2.06
C CYS A 68 -8.66 6.00 3.13
N VAL A 69 -8.91 7.25 2.73
CA VAL A 69 -9.20 8.37 3.66
C VAL A 69 -10.46 8.08 4.47
N GLY A 70 -11.52 7.61 3.84
CA GLY A 70 -12.75 7.19 4.52
C GLY A 70 -12.51 6.09 5.56
N ASP A 71 -11.71 5.08 5.21
CA ASP A 71 -11.31 4.01 6.13
C ASP A 71 -10.50 4.52 7.32
N ILE A 72 -9.53 5.41 7.08
CA ILE A 72 -8.72 6.03 8.15
C ILE A 72 -9.63 6.84 9.07
N SER A 73 -10.55 7.63 8.52
CA SER A 73 -11.49 8.43 9.31
C SER A 73 -12.31 7.54 10.25
N LYS A 74 -12.82 6.40 9.77
CA LYS A 74 -13.53 5.42 10.61
C LYS A 74 -12.64 4.86 11.73
N LEU A 75 -11.41 4.44 11.37
CA LEU A 75 -10.47 3.89 12.34
C LEU A 75 -10.08 4.91 13.43
N ILE A 76 -9.95 6.19 13.08
CA ILE A 76 -9.68 7.27 14.04
C ILE A 76 -10.87 7.48 14.97
N THR A 77 -12.10 7.50 14.44
CA THR A 77 -13.32 7.62 15.26
C THR A 77 -13.46 6.45 16.25
N GLU A 78 -13.05 5.26 15.85
CA GLU A 78 -13.07 4.05 16.70
C GLU A 78 -11.83 3.91 17.61
N PHE A 79 -10.86 4.82 17.55
CA PHE A 79 -9.61 4.71 18.27
C PHE A 79 -9.76 5.29 19.69
N ASP A 80 -9.51 4.45 20.69
CA ASP A 80 -9.64 4.77 22.12
C ASP A 80 -8.36 5.40 22.72
N GLY A 81 -7.35 5.68 21.89
CA GLY A 81 -6.05 6.19 22.30
C GLY A 81 -5.09 5.13 22.86
N LYS A 82 -5.52 3.87 23.02
CA LYS A 82 -4.74 2.82 23.70
C LYS A 82 -4.44 1.62 22.80
N ASP A 83 -5.33 1.31 21.85
CA ASP A 83 -5.14 0.18 20.94
C ASP A 83 -3.99 0.40 19.94
N GLN A 84 -2.81 -0.09 20.31
CA GLN A 84 -1.60 -0.01 19.49
C GLN A 84 -1.76 -0.72 18.13
N ASN A 85 -2.63 -1.72 18.00
CA ASN A 85 -2.88 -2.38 16.72
C ASN A 85 -3.67 -1.47 15.77
N LYS A 86 -4.71 -0.79 16.27
CA LYS A 86 -5.44 0.23 15.51
C LYS A 86 -4.53 1.37 15.09
N LEU A 87 -3.69 1.89 16.00
CA LEU A 87 -2.72 2.93 15.69
C LEU A 87 -1.79 2.51 14.55
N LYS A 88 -1.19 1.31 14.64
CA LYS A 88 -0.32 0.78 13.57
C LYS A 88 -1.04 0.63 12.23
N LYS A 89 -2.33 0.26 12.25
CA LYS A 89 -3.16 0.16 11.03
C LYS A 89 -3.40 1.54 10.41
N ILE A 90 -3.74 2.54 11.21
CA ILE A 90 -3.91 3.94 10.77
C ILE A 90 -2.62 4.46 10.12
N VAL A 91 -1.49 4.31 10.82
CA VAL A 91 -0.17 4.73 10.31
C VAL A 91 0.18 4.03 9.00
N SER A 92 -0.10 2.73 8.88
CA SER A 92 0.16 1.97 7.65
C SER A 92 -0.68 2.46 6.47
N LYS A 93 -1.98 2.72 6.68
CA LYS A 93 -2.86 3.26 5.64
C LYS A 93 -2.44 4.66 5.21
N HIS A 94 -2.07 5.52 6.16
CA HIS A 94 -1.55 6.85 5.86
C HIS A 94 -0.27 6.80 5.02
N ALA A 95 0.66 5.90 5.35
CA ALA A 95 1.88 5.68 4.57
C ALA A 95 1.59 5.21 3.14
N HIS A 96 0.58 4.35 2.96
CA HIS A 96 0.15 3.86 1.66
C HIS A 96 -0.47 4.98 0.80
N ILE A 97 -1.32 5.84 1.39
CA ILE A 97 -1.87 7.03 0.70
C ILE A 97 -0.74 7.96 0.25
N LEU A 98 0.22 8.27 1.12
CA LEU A 98 1.36 9.12 0.76
C LEU A 98 2.17 8.51 -0.40
N GLY A 99 2.38 7.19 -0.39
CA GLY A 99 3.03 6.48 -1.48
C GLY A 99 2.30 6.63 -2.81
N ARG A 100 0.97 6.52 -2.79
CA ARG A 100 0.11 6.77 -3.96
C ARG A 100 0.20 8.21 -4.46
N VAL A 101 0.02 9.19 -3.58
CA VAL A 101 0.10 10.62 -3.93
C VAL A 101 1.43 10.95 -4.58
N ASN A 102 2.55 10.50 -4.00
CA ASN A 102 3.87 10.76 -4.56
C ASN A 102 4.04 10.21 -5.98
N ARG A 103 3.43 9.06 -6.30
CA ARG A 103 3.48 8.49 -7.66
C ARG A 103 2.68 9.30 -8.67
N ILE A 104 1.60 9.96 -8.23
CA ILE A 104 0.79 10.84 -9.07
C ILE A 104 1.49 12.19 -9.30
N THR A 105 2.15 12.73 -8.28
CA THR A 105 2.69 14.11 -8.30
C THR A 105 4.15 14.23 -8.69
N VAL A 106 4.92 13.15 -8.59
CA VAL A 106 6.36 13.10 -8.92
C VAL A 106 6.61 12.27 -10.18
N ALA A 107 5.55 11.91 -10.91
CA ALA A 107 5.65 11.34 -12.26
C ALA A 107 6.30 12.33 -13.24
#